data_AF-A0AAD0HZW3-F1
#
_entry.id   AF-A0AAD0HZW3-F1
#
_cell.length_a   1.000
_cell.length_b   1.000
_cell.length_c   1.000
_cell.angle_alpha   90.00
_cell.angle_beta   90.00
_cell.angle_gamma   90.00
#
_symmetry.space_group_name_H-M   'P 1'
#
loop_
_entity.id
_entity.type
_entity.pdbx_description
1 polymer ?
#
loop_
_entity_poly.entity_id
_entity_poly.type
_entity_poly.pdbx_seq_one_letter_code
_entity_poly.pdbx_strand_id
1 'polypeptide(L)'
;MKTLLTDARGLGVAGAVAIATLLSGCASQETQRASVDLDRQPSAPASSSTPASSSSANSGERYAMSGDAYPLEPPDVTTVPDAEPRIEPLSRAGNRSTYEVWGETYKVLPDATGYARQGTASWYGEKFHGYATSNGEIYDMYKMSAAHRSLPLPTFARVTSLNNGQSVIVRVNDRGPFHSDREIDLSYAAAARLGILDNGTGPVRVEAIDPAQWLAERGKSGGSRATGATTPAVAQSSISSTAPSTAPRQGASAPASQTIAEREAGGAVYLQIAALGSAEGAEQLQRRLQGELAHSVRVMSDADVHRVQVGPVMPTQETQAREELRHAGFPQVFVVK
;
A
#
# COMPACT_ATOMS: atom_id res chain seq x y z
N MET A 1 -38.50 35.80 20.58
CA MET A 1 -39.80 35.53 21.25
C MET A 1 -40.89 35.37 20.21
N LYS A 2 -41.29 34.12 19.90
CA LYS A 2 -42.64 33.73 19.45
C LYS A 2 -42.70 32.19 19.31
N THR A 3 -43.17 31.59 20.40
CA THR A 3 -44.04 30.41 20.57
C THR A 3 -44.68 29.92 19.26
N LEU A 4 -44.39 28.70 18.80
CA LEU A 4 -45.12 27.42 19.02
C LEU A 4 -46.63 27.48 18.68
N LEU A 5 -47.01 26.71 17.66
CA LEU A 5 -48.24 25.93 17.49
C LEU A 5 -47.89 24.93 16.36
N THR A 6 -48.15 23.63 16.41
CA THR A 6 -49.49 23.06 16.24
C THR A 6 -49.45 21.56 16.57
N ASP A 7 -50.42 21.11 17.37
CA ASP A 7 -50.86 19.72 17.50
C ASP A 7 -51.49 19.20 16.20
N ALA A 8 -51.43 17.89 15.96
CA ALA A 8 -52.62 17.08 15.63
C ALA A 8 -52.25 15.60 15.38
N ARG A 9 -52.81 14.73 16.22
CA ARG A 9 -52.96 13.29 15.99
C ARG A 9 -54.27 12.99 15.24
N GLY A 10 -54.23 12.01 14.35
CA GLY A 10 -55.39 11.27 13.81
C GLY A 10 -54.85 10.09 12.97
N LEU A 11 -54.78 8.86 13.46
CA LEU A 11 -55.81 7.82 13.70
C LEU A 11 -56.30 7.09 12.42
N GLY A 12 -56.03 5.77 12.36
CA GLY A 12 -56.65 4.76 11.48
C GLY A 12 -55.96 4.58 10.13
N VAL A 13 -55.81 3.39 9.53
CA VAL A 13 -56.63 2.17 9.56
C VAL A 13 -55.74 0.99 9.10
N ALA A 14 -55.89 -0.16 9.75
CA ALA A 14 -55.30 -1.44 9.35
C ALA A 14 -56.07 -2.08 8.17
N GLY A 15 -55.37 -2.70 7.22
CA GLY A 15 -56.01 -3.37 6.09
C GLY A 15 -55.09 -4.27 5.26
N ALA A 16 -55.26 -5.57 5.48
CA ALA A 16 -55.19 -6.68 4.52
C ALA A 16 -53.84 -7.20 3.97
N VAL A 17 -53.65 -8.48 4.31
CA VAL A 17 -52.70 -9.50 3.83
C VAL A 17 -53.02 -9.92 2.39
N ALA A 18 -51.98 -10.20 1.58
CA ALA A 18 -52.08 -11.10 0.43
C ALA A 18 -50.79 -11.95 0.32
N ILE A 19 -50.95 -13.25 0.61
CA ILE A 19 -49.94 -14.31 0.47
C ILE A 19 -50.04 -14.83 -0.97
N ALA A 20 -48.92 -14.85 -1.69
CA ALA A 20 -48.80 -15.50 -2.99
C ALA A 20 -47.73 -16.59 -2.92
N THR A 21 -48.17 -17.84 -2.86
CA THR A 21 -47.33 -19.05 -3.00
C THR A 21 -47.91 -19.89 -4.13
N LEU A 22 -47.22 -20.05 -5.27
CA LEU A 22 -47.48 -21.17 -6.18
C LEU A 22 -46.23 -21.61 -6.98
N LEU A 23 -45.86 -22.88 -6.68
CA LEU A 23 -45.42 -23.98 -7.55
C LEU A 23 -44.04 -24.03 -8.22
N SER A 24 -43.21 -24.93 -7.67
CA SER A 24 -42.21 -25.75 -8.37
C SER A 24 -42.85 -26.68 -9.41
N GLY A 25 -42.22 -26.79 -10.59
CA GLY A 25 -42.46 -27.85 -11.56
C GLY A 25 -41.15 -28.57 -11.90
N CYS A 26 -41.06 -29.84 -11.48
CA CYS A 26 -40.09 -30.81 -11.99
C CYS A 26 -40.78 -31.66 -13.05
N ALA A 27 -40.14 -31.90 -14.20
CA ALA A 27 -40.52 -32.97 -15.11
C ALA A 27 -39.28 -33.60 -15.74
N SER A 28 -39.16 -34.90 -15.51
CA SER A 28 -38.06 -35.79 -15.92
C SER A 28 -38.31 -36.45 -17.28
N GLN A 29 -37.20 -36.95 -17.82
CA GLN A 29 -36.95 -37.82 -18.99
C GLN A 29 -38.04 -38.82 -19.41
N GLU A 30 -38.08 -39.12 -20.73
CA GLU A 30 -38.19 -40.49 -21.26
C GLU A 30 -37.73 -40.52 -22.75
N THR A 31 -36.62 -41.22 -22.99
CA THR A 31 -36.35 -42.22 -24.05
C THR A 31 -36.94 -42.06 -25.47
N GLN A 32 -36.07 -41.99 -26.50
CA GLN A 32 -36.22 -42.90 -27.65
C GLN A 32 -34.88 -43.27 -28.31
N ARG A 33 -34.67 -44.58 -28.42
CA ARG A 33 -33.56 -45.30 -29.06
C ARG A 33 -33.77 -45.47 -30.57
N ALA A 34 -32.68 -45.92 -31.20
CA ALA A 34 -32.52 -46.63 -32.49
C ALA A 34 -32.19 -45.71 -33.67
N SER A 35 -31.19 -45.97 -34.52
CA SER A 35 -30.51 -47.21 -34.93
C SER A 35 -29.16 -46.84 -35.61
N VAL A 36 -28.03 -47.53 -35.34
CA VAL A 36 -27.29 -48.48 -36.23
C VAL A 36 -27.56 -48.27 -37.74
N ASP A 37 -26.61 -48.19 -38.67
CA ASP A 37 -25.32 -48.89 -38.77
C ASP A 37 -24.44 -48.32 -39.92
N LEU A 38 -23.13 -48.59 -39.81
CA LEU A 38 -22.10 -48.85 -40.83
C LEU A 38 -21.72 -47.89 -42.00
N ASP A 39 -20.39 -47.79 -42.11
CA ASP A 39 -19.53 -47.50 -43.25
C ASP A 39 -19.38 -46.06 -43.76
N ARG A 40 -18.16 -45.51 -43.59
CA ARG A 40 -17.21 -45.19 -44.70
C ARG A 40 -16.15 -44.15 -44.26
N GLN A 41 -14.90 -44.60 -44.09
CA GLN A 41 -13.71 -43.74 -44.24
C GLN A 41 -13.48 -43.55 -45.75
N PRO A 42 -13.06 -42.36 -46.25
CA PRO A 42 -11.61 -42.11 -46.28
C PRO A 42 -11.17 -40.63 -46.19
N SER A 43 -9.86 -40.48 -45.92
CA SER A 43 -8.96 -39.39 -46.33
C SER A 43 -8.96 -38.05 -45.58
N ALA A 44 -7.82 -37.78 -44.93
CA ALA A 44 -7.32 -36.46 -44.57
C ALA A 44 -7.14 -35.55 -45.82
N PRO A 45 -7.04 -34.22 -45.62
CA PRO A 45 -5.69 -33.66 -45.63
C PRO A 45 -5.43 -32.53 -44.61
N ALA A 46 -4.14 -32.40 -44.30
CA ALA A 46 -3.38 -31.18 -44.08
C ALA A 46 -3.71 -30.26 -42.89
N SER A 47 -2.79 -30.30 -41.95
CA SER A 47 -2.31 -29.25 -41.06
C SER A 47 -2.55 -27.82 -41.55
N SER A 48 -3.23 -27.03 -40.73
CA SER A 48 -2.96 -25.60 -40.58
C SER A 48 -2.92 -25.28 -39.09
N SER A 49 -1.68 -25.16 -38.60
CA SER A 49 -1.34 -24.63 -37.29
C SER A 49 -1.71 -23.15 -37.24
N THR A 50 -2.83 -22.85 -36.59
CA THR A 50 -3.10 -21.48 -36.09
C THR A 50 -2.81 -21.51 -34.60
N PRO A 51 -1.80 -20.78 -34.09
CA PRO A 51 -1.67 -20.60 -32.65
C PRO A 51 -2.82 -19.70 -32.22
N ALA A 52 -3.84 -20.29 -31.59
CA ALA A 52 -4.80 -19.54 -30.80
C ALA A 52 -4.00 -18.90 -29.67
N SER A 53 -3.76 -17.59 -29.78
CA SER A 53 -3.20 -16.76 -28.72
C SER A 53 -3.98 -17.01 -27.43
N SER A 54 -3.33 -17.67 -26.49
CA SER A 54 -3.81 -17.91 -25.14
C SER A 54 -3.87 -16.58 -24.38
N SER A 55 -4.96 -15.83 -24.52
CA SER A 55 -5.28 -14.68 -23.67
C SER A 55 -6.01 -15.08 -22.38
N SER A 56 -5.76 -16.30 -21.86
CA SER A 56 -6.46 -16.87 -20.70
C SER A 56 -5.51 -17.39 -19.62
N ALA A 57 -4.39 -16.70 -19.38
CA ALA A 57 -3.56 -16.88 -18.19
C ALA A 57 -3.47 -15.53 -17.48
N ASN A 58 -4.08 -15.43 -16.28
CA ASN A 58 -3.81 -14.48 -15.17
C ASN A 58 -5.03 -14.00 -14.39
N SER A 59 -6.26 -14.42 -14.73
CA SER A 59 -7.41 -14.16 -13.83
C SER A 59 -7.32 -14.94 -12.50
N GLY A 60 -6.53 -16.02 -12.45
CA GLY A 60 -6.34 -16.84 -11.25
C GLY A 60 -5.33 -16.28 -10.24
N GLU A 61 -4.31 -15.55 -10.67
CA GLU A 61 -3.25 -15.05 -9.78
C GLU A 61 -3.72 -13.88 -8.90
N ARG A 62 -4.64 -13.03 -9.40
CA ARG A 62 -5.18 -11.88 -8.63
C ARG A 62 -5.92 -12.30 -7.36
N TYR A 63 -6.61 -13.44 -7.42
CA TYR A 63 -7.37 -14.01 -6.29
C TYR A 63 -6.58 -15.06 -5.51
N ALA A 64 -5.38 -15.44 -5.98
CA ALA A 64 -4.50 -16.34 -5.25
C ALA A 64 -3.91 -15.67 -3.99
N MET A 65 -3.76 -14.34 -4.00
CA MET A 65 -3.30 -13.57 -2.85
C MET A 65 -4.47 -13.08 -1.97
N SER A 66 -4.54 -13.62 -0.75
CA SER A 66 -5.52 -13.22 0.26
C SER A 66 -5.33 -11.76 0.72
N GLY A 67 -4.09 -11.29 0.78
CA GLY A 67 -3.71 -9.91 1.16
C GLY A 67 -2.74 -9.29 0.17
N ASP A 68 -2.55 -7.98 0.27
CA ASP A 68 -1.47 -7.30 -0.45
C ASP A 68 -0.12 -7.52 0.26
N ALA A 69 0.98 -7.45 -0.47
CA ALA A 69 2.29 -7.87 0.03
C ALA A 69 3.42 -6.95 -0.44
N TYR A 70 4.48 -6.93 0.38
CA TYR A 70 5.78 -6.39 0.01
C TYR A 70 6.47 -7.29 -1.01
N PRO A 71 7.16 -6.70 -2.00
CA PRO A 71 8.06 -7.47 -2.86
C PRO A 71 9.16 -8.13 -2.04
N LEU A 72 9.43 -9.41 -2.30
CA LEU A 72 10.44 -10.20 -1.58
C LEU A 72 11.87 -9.73 -1.88
N GLU A 73 12.13 -9.34 -3.13
CA GLU A 73 13.42 -8.82 -3.61
C GLU A 73 13.18 -7.60 -4.52
N PRO A 74 12.80 -6.45 -3.94
CA PRO A 74 12.56 -5.26 -4.74
C PRO A 74 13.87 -4.73 -5.34
N PRO A 75 13.84 -4.23 -6.60
CA PRO A 75 14.91 -3.40 -7.11
C PRO A 75 15.05 -2.13 -6.27
N ASP A 76 16.22 -1.47 -6.35
CA ASP A 76 16.39 -0.16 -5.74
C ASP A 76 15.49 0.87 -6.44
N VAL A 77 14.50 1.37 -5.69
CA VAL A 77 13.52 2.36 -6.16
C VAL A 77 13.84 3.79 -5.69
N THR A 78 14.90 4.00 -4.92
CA THR A 78 15.24 5.30 -4.34
C THR A 78 15.58 6.35 -5.41
N THR A 79 16.06 5.88 -6.57
CA THR A 79 16.47 6.72 -7.71
C THR A 79 15.39 6.84 -8.80
N VAL A 80 14.22 6.24 -8.63
CA VAL A 80 13.13 6.31 -9.62
C VAL A 80 12.72 7.78 -9.77
N PRO A 81 12.77 8.38 -10.97
CA PRO A 81 12.43 9.79 -11.15
C PRO A 81 10.94 10.04 -10.85
N ASP A 82 10.63 11.24 -10.37
CA ASP A 82 9.27 11.75 -10.22
C ASP A 82 8.46 11.59 -11.51
N ALA A 83 7.14 11.39 -11.39
CA ALA A 83 6.26 11.46 -12.55
C ALA A 83 6.32 12.86 -13.15
N GLU A 84 6.45 12.95 -14.47
CA GLU A 84 6.50 14.24 -15.17
C GLU A 84 5.08 14.71 -15.51
N PRO A 85 4.60 15.85 -14.95
CA PRO A 85 3.34 16.45 -15.35
C PRO A 85 3.29 16.76 -16.84
N ARG A 86 2.21 16.31 -17.48
CA ARG A 86 1.95 16.50 -18.91
C ARG A 86 0.54 17.00 -19.12
N ILE A 87 0.35 17.86 -20.13
CA ILE A 87 -0.97 18.29 -20.57
C ILE A 87 -1.56 17.16 -21.40
N GLU A 88 -2.56 16.48 -20.86
CA GLU A 88 -3.24 15.36 -21.52
C GLU A 88 -4.73 15.36 -21.17
N PRO A 89 -5.59 14.84 -22.06
CA PRO A 89 -7.01 14.74 -21.78
C PRO A 89 -7.28 13.74 -20.65
N LEU A 90 -8.38 13.96 -19.92
CA LEU A 90 -8.89 13.00 -18.94
C LEU A 90 -9.17 11.65 -19.61
N SER A 91 -8.89 10.55 -18.90
CA SER A 91 -9.16 9.20 -19.39
C SER A 91 -10.66 8.98 -19.62
N ARG A 92 -10.98 8.18 -20.63
CA ARG A 92 -12.35 7.71 -20.89
C ARG A 92 -12.88 6.80 -19.79
N ALA A 93 -11.99 6.15 -19.04
CA ALA A 93 -12.31 5.25 -17.94
C ALA A 93 -12.00 5.92 -16.58
N GLY A 94 -12.69 5.46 -15.53
CA GLY A 94 -12.46 5.92 -14.16
C GLY A 94 -13.07 7.27 -13.79
N ASN A 95 -13.61 8.06 -14.74
CA ASN A 95 -14.12 9.42 -14.51
C ASN A 95 -15.64 9.56 -14.52
N ARG A 96 -16.38 8.52 -14.12
CA ARG A 96 -17.82 8.70 -13.84
C ARG A 96 -17.97 9.69 -12.67
N SER A 97 -18.95 10.58 -12.73
CA SER A 97 -19.19 11.59 -11.69
C SER A 97 -19.39 10.96 -10.31
N THR A 98 -19.96 9.75 -10.28
CA THR A 98 -20.04 8.89 -9.11
C THR A 98 -19.70 7.44 -9.44
N TYR A 99 -19.28 6.70 -8.42
CA TYR A 99 -19.08 5.25 -8.49
C TYR A 99 -19.29 4.63 -7.09
N GLU A 100 -19.61 3.35 -7.05
CA GLU A 100 -19.91 2.63 -5.80
C GLU A 100 -18.88 1.53 -5.54
N VAL A 101 -18.45 1.42 -4.28
CA VAL A 101 -17.60 0.33 -3.80
C VAL A 101 -18.16 -0.12 -2.44
N TRP A 102 -18.48 -1.41 -2.32
CA TRP A 102 -19.02 -2.02 -1.09
C TRP A 102 -20.26 -1.30 -0.50
N GLY A 103 -21.14 -0.76 -1.36
CA GLY A 103 -22.33 -0.02 -0.92
C GLY A 103 -22.07 1.46 -0.60
N GLU A 104 -20.83 1.91 -0.62
CA GLU A 104 -20.48 3.33 -0.44
C GLU A 104 -20.33 4.04 -1.79
N THR A 105 -20.98 5.20 -1.92
CA THR A 105 -20.92 6.04 -3.12
C THR A 105 -19.85 7.12 -2.99
N TYR A 106 -18.91 7.13 -3.93
CA TYR A 106 -17.85 8.11 -4.04
C TYR A 106 -18.14 9.11 -5.15
N LYS A 107 -17.67 10.36 -4.98
CA LYS A 107 -17.80 11.44 -5.96
C LYS A 107 -16.45 11.80 -6.57
N VAL A 108 -16.40 11.87 -7.89
CA VAL A 108 -15.24 12.37 -8.64
C VAL A 108 -15.41 13.87 -8.84
N LEU A 109 -14.34 14.61 -8.61
CA LEU A 109 -14.28 16.05 -8.86
C LEU A 109 -14.33 16.30 -10.37
N PRO A 110 -15.02 17.36 -10.83
CA PRO A 110 -15.06 17.71 -12.25
C PRO A 110 -13.67 18.10 -12.79
N ASP A 111 -12.82 18.68 -11.93
CA ASP A 111 -11.45 19.06 -12.23
C ASP A 111 -10.58 18.99 -10.96
N ALA A 112 -9.26 19.03 -11.13
CA ALA A 112 -8.28 18.94 -10.05
C ALA A 112 -7.79 20.32 -9.56
N THR A 113 -8.31 21.42 -10.10
CA THR A 113 -7.74 22.77 -9.90
C THR A 113 -7.83 23.17 -8.43
N GLY A 114 -6.70 23.59 -7.86
CA GLY A 114 -6.63 24.05 -6.47
C GLY A 114 -6.85 22.94 -5.42
N TYR A 115 -6.84 21.67 -5.81
CA TYR A 115 -6.92 20.57 -4.86
C TYR A 115 -5.70 20.59 -3.93
N ALA A 116 -5.95 20.78 -2.64
CA ALA A 116 -4.97 20.65 -1.58
C ALA A 116 -5.65 20.08 -0.33
N ARG A 117 -5.16 18.93 0.15
CA ARG A 117 -5.69 18.22 1.32
C ARG A 117 -4.55 17.62 2.14
N GLN A 118 -4.77 17.48 3.43
CA GLN A 118 -3.93 16.67 4.31
C GLN A 118 -4.69 15.42 4.71
N GLY A 119 -3.99 14.31 4.88
CA GLY A 119 -4.56 13.05 5.33
C GLY A 119 -3.51 11.95 5.43
N THR A 120 -3.95 10.71 5.58
CA THR A 120 -3.05 9.56 5.70
C THR A 120 -2.79 8.96 4.32
N ALA A 121 -1.52 8.79 3.95
CA ALA A 121 -1.12 7.96 2.83
C ALA A 121 -0.93 6.50 3.28
N SER A 122 -1.23 5.56 2.39
CA SER A 122 -0.66 4.22 2.44
C SER A 122 -0.02 3.86 1.10
N TRP A 123 0.29 2.59 0.87
CA TRP A 123 0.79 2.11 -0.41
C TRP A 123 0.22 0.74 -0.75
N TYR A 124 0.23 0.39 -2.03
CA TYR A 124 -0.29 -0.88 -2.54
C TYR A 124 0.75 -1.61 -3.41
N GLY A 125 0.72 -2.93 -3.33
CA GLY A 125 1.86 -3.81 -3.58
C GLY A 125 1.61 -4.84 -4.68
N GLU A 126 2.18 -6.04 -4.48
CA GLU A 126 2.23 -7.12 -5.47
C GLU A 126 0.85 -7.54 -5.97
N LYS A 127 -0.18 -7.48 -5.12
CA LYS A 127 -1.54 -7.94 -5.46
C LYS A 127 -2.11 -7.26 -6.69
N PHE A 128 -1.73 -6.01 -6.90
CA PHE A 128 -2.23 -5.19 -8.01
C PHE A 128 -1.24 -5.14 -9.18
N HIS A 129 0.01 -5.55 -8.97
CA HIS A 129 1.07 -5.41 -9.96
C HIS A 129 0.72 -6.16 -11.26
N GLY A 130 0.93 -5.54 -12.42
CA GLY A 130 0.64 -6.13 -13.73
C GLY A 130 -0.84 -6.10 -14.13
N TYR A 131 -1.73 -5.52 -13.31
CA TYR A 131 -3.16 -5.43 -13.61
C TYR A 131 -3.61 -4.03 -14.03
N ALA A 132 -4.70 -3.96 -14.79
CA ALA A 132 -5.31 -2.70 -15.17
C ALA A 132 -5.85 -1.92 -13.96
N THR A 133 -5.47 -0.65 -13.87
CA THR A 133 -6.02 0.38 -12.99
C THR A 133 -7.39 0.86 -13.49
N SER A 134 -8.06 1.70 -12.70
CA SER A 134 -9.36 2.28 -13.02
C SER A 134 -9.39 3.13 -14.29
N ASN A 135 -8.26 3.70 -14.73
CA ASN A 135 -8.16 4.43 -15.99
C ASN A 135 -7.74 3.56 -17.18
N GLY A 136 -7.42 2.27 -16.94
CA GLY A 136 -7.02 1.28 -17.94
C GLY A 136 -5.49 1.07 -18.08
N GLU A 137 -4.66 1.91 -17.47
CA GLU A 137 -3.20 1.71 -17.44
C GLU A 137 -2.83 0.48 -16.62
N ILE A 138 -1.79 -0.26 -17.02
CA ILE A 138 -1.27 -1.37 -16.22
C ILE A 138 -0.49 -0.81 -15.03
N TYR A 139 -0.90 -1.21 -13.82
CA TYR A 139 -0.23 -0.84 -12.59
C TYR A 139 1.16 -1.47 -12.52
N ASP A 140 2.14 -0.61 -12.25
CA ASP A 140 3.52 -0.96 -12.04
C ASP A 140 3.96 -0.33 -10.72
N MET A 141 4.23 -1.17 -9.72
CA MET A 141 4.56 -0.72 -8.37
C MET A 141 5.91 0.00 -8.30
N TYR A 142 6.74 -0.14 -9.34
CA TYR A 142 8.04 0.50 -9.46
C TYR A 142 8.00 1.83 -10.22
N LYS A 143 6.81 2.29 -10.65
CA LYS A 143 6.60 3.61 -11.25
C LYS A 143 6.01 4.59 -10.23
N MET A 144 6.21 5.89 -10.45
CA MET A 144 5.65 6.95 -9.58
C MET A 144 4.15 7.18 -9.84
N SER A 145 3.30 6.24 -9.40
CA SER A 145 1.85 6.33 -9.50
C SER A 145 1.16 6.30 -8.12
N ALA A 146 -0.14 6.61 -8.13
CA ALA A 146 -1.01 6.56 -6.95
C ALA A 146 -2.48 6.32 -7.31
N ALA A 147 -3.25 5.87 -6.33
CA ALA A 147 -4.70 5.76 -6.36
C ALA A 147 -5.34 6.88 -5.52
N HIS A 148 -6.41 7.49 -6.05
CA HIS A 148 -7.14 8.53 -5.34
C HIS A 148 -8.66 8.45 -5.61
N ARG A 149 -9.47 8.75 -4.58
CA ARG A 149 -10.92 8.57 -4.61
C ARG A 149 -11.63 9.58 -5.52
N SER A 150 -11.26 10.85 -5.43
CA SER A 150 -12.04 11.95 -6.01
C SER A 150 -11.34 12.72 -7.13
N LEU A 151 -10.01 12.84 -7.14
CA LEU A 151 -9.27 13.44 -8.26
C LEU A 151 -9.62 12.78 -9.61
N PRO A 152 -9.86 13.57 -10.67
CA PRO A 152 -10.08 13.02 -12.00
C PRO A 152 -8.81 12.32 -12.51
N LEU A 153 -8.98 11.31 -13.38
CA LEU A 153 -7.87 10.53 -13.91
C LEU A 153 -7.57 10.90 -15.36
N PRO A 154 -6.30 10.98 -15.77
CA PRO A 154 -5.15 11.10 -14.89
C PRO A 154 -5.08 12.49 -14.24
N THR A 155 -4.47 12.58 -13.07
CA THR A 155 -4.04 13.84 -12.44
C THR A 155 -2.59 13.68 -11.99
N PHE A 156 -1.78 14.73 -12.07
CA PHE A 156 -0.48 14.74 -11.40
C PHE A 156 -0.60 15.41 -10.05
N ALA A 157 -0.01 14.82 -9.02
CA ALA A 157 -0.07 15.35 -7.66
C ALA A 157 1.31 15.38 -7.03
N ARG A 158 1.62 16.47 -6.33
CA ARG A 158 2.71 16.53 -5.37
C ARG A 158 2.23 15.95 -4.06
N VAL A 159 2.96 14.97 -3.53
CA VAL A 159 2.69 14.37 -2.24
C VAL A 159 3.86 14.69 -1.34
N THR A 160 3.60 15.38 -0.24
CA THR A 160 4.61 15.79 0.74
C THR A 160 4.37 15.08 2.05
N SER A 161 5.37 14.37 2.56
CA SER A 161 5.32 13.74 3.88
C SER A 161 5.44 14.81 4.96
N LEU A 162 4.49 14.79 5.89
CA LEU A 162 4.49 15.73 7.01
C LEU A 162 5.49 15.32 8.11
N ASN A 163 6.01 14.10 8.06
CA ASN A 163 6.99 13.60 9.03
C ASN A 163 8.41 14.09 8.74
N ASN A 164 8.81 14.15 7.46
CA ASN A 164 10.18 14.42 7.05
C ASN A 164 10.31 15.59 6.06
N GLY A 165 9.20 16.15 5.59
CA GLY A 165 9.18 17.25 4.61
C GLY A 165 9.58 16.86 3.19
N GLN A 166 9.84 15.57 2.92
CA GLN A 166 10.16 15.08 1.58
C GLN A 166 8.90 15.13 0.71
N SER A 167 9.10 15.36 -0.59
CA SER A 167 8.01 15.36 -1.56
C SER A 167 8.35 14.54 -2.79
N VAL A 168 7.32 13.93 -3.36
CA VAL A 168 7.39 13.24 -4.65
C VAL A 168 6.26 13.75 -5.55
N ILE A 169 6.44 13.63 -6.87
CA ILE A 169 5.36 13.84 -7.83
C ILE A 169 4.92 12.48 -8.37
N VAL A 170 3.61 12.23 -8.29
CA VAL A 170 2.98 10.99 -8.74
C VAL A 170 1.94 11.26 -9.81
N ARG A 171 1.74 10.24 -10.67
CA ARG A 171 0.57 10.13 -11.54
C ARG A 171 -0.55 9.41 -10.80
N VAL A 172 -1.65 10.11 -10.58
CA VAL A 172 -2.89 9.49 -10.12
C VAL A 172 -3.58 8.84 -11.32
N ASN A 173 -3.59 7.51 -11.37
CA ASN A 173 -4.18 6.73 -12.46
C ASN A 173 -5.20 5.68 -11.98
N ASP A 174 -5.42 5.56 -10.67
CA ASP A 174 -6.33 4.57 -10.10
C ASP A 174 -7.31 5.15 -9.06
N ARG A 175 -8.29 4.35 -8.67
CA ARG A 175 -9.30 4.67 -7.64
C ARG A 175 -9.03 3.91 -6.36
N GLY A 176 -9.45 4.51 -5.25
CA GLY A 176 -9.08 4.11 -3.89
C GLY A 176 -8.30 5.23 -3.20
N PRO A 177 -7.81 5.05 -1.97
CA PRO A 177 -8.17 3.98 -1.03
C PRO A 177 -9.67 3.96 -0.70
N PHE A 178 -10.19 2.80 -0.31
CA PHE A 178 -11.58 2.66 0.18
C PHE A 178 -11.66 2.42 1.69
N HIS A 179 -10.54 2.63 2.40
CA HIS A 179 -10.51 2.72 3.85
C HIS A 179 -10.67 4.19 4.25
N SER A 180 -11.57 4.46 5.20
CA SER A 180 -12.18 5.78 5.41
C SER A 180 -11.21 6.87 5.90
N ASP A 181 -10.08 6.50 6.49
CA ASP A 181 -9.07 7.41 7.04
C ASP A 181 -7.96 7.76 6.05
N ARG A 182 -7.91 7.10 4.89
CA ARG A 182 -6.83 7.28 3.91
C ARG A 182 -7.19 8.25 2.80
N GLU A 183 -6.23 9.12 2.49
CA GLU A 183 -6.35 10.14 1.46
C GLU A 183 -5.83 9.63 0.11
N ILE A 184 -4.73 8.89 0.11
CA ILE A 184 -4.03 8.46 -1.10
C ILE A 184 -3.33 7.13 -0.85
N ASP A 185 -3.35 6.23 -1.84
CA ASP A 185 -2.55 5.00 -1.82
C ASP A 185 -1.46 5.15 -2.88
N LEU A 186 -0.20 5.09 -2.46
CA LEU A 186 0.98 5.27 -3.29
C LEU A 186 1.45 3.95 -3.89
N SER A 187 2.16 4.02 -5.01
CA SER A 187 3.00 2.91 -5.47
C SER A 187 4.15 2.63 -4.49
N TYR A 188 4.68 1.40 -4.53
CA TYR A 188 5.85 1.00 -3.75
C TYR A 188 7.04 1.98 -3.94
N ALA A 189 7.37 2.32 -5.19
CA ALA A 189 8.44 3.28 -5.48
C ALA A 189 8.17 4.68 -4.90
N ALA A 190 6.94 5.19 -5.00
CA ALA A 190 6.60 6.48 -4.44
C ALA A 190 6.64 6.48 -2.91
N ALA A 191 6.15 5.42 -2.26
CA ALA A 191 6.17 5.28 -0.81
C ALA A 191 7.60 5.15 -0.26
N ALA A 192 8.47 4.41 -0.96
CA ALA A 192 9.89 4.30 -0.65
C ALA A 192 10.58 5.67 -0.72
N ARG A 193 10.41 6.40 -1.83
CA ARG A 193 11.02 7.73 -2.01
C ARG A 193 10.48 8.80 -1.06
N LEU A 194 9.23 8.66 -0.64
CA LEU A 194 8.59 9.56 0.32
C LEU A 194 8.98 9.26 1.79
N GLY A 195 9.54 8.08 2.04
CA GLY A 195 9.96 7.65 3.37
C GLY A 195 8.82 7.19 4.28
N ILE A 196 7.73 6.63 3.70
CA ILE A 196 6.62 6.06 4.47
C ILE A 196 6.55 4.52 4.39
N LEU A 197 7.47 3.91 3.62
CA LEU A 197 7.45 2.47 3.36
C LEU A 197 7.52 1.67 4.66
N ASP A 198 8.54 1.89 5.51
CA ASP A 198 8.75 1.11 6.74
C ASP A 198 7.54 1.11 7.70
N ASN A 199 6.82 2.23 7.77
CA ASN A 199 5.64 2.37 8.63
C ASN A 199 4.34 1.86 7.97
N GLY A 200 4.36 1.61 6.66
CA GLY A 200 3.19 1.25 5.85
C GLY A 200 2.23 2.41 5.57
N THR A 201 2.14 3.38 6.48
CA THR A 201 1.32 4.59 6.36
C THR A 201 2.07 5.82 6.85
N GLY A 202 1.57 7.00 6.50
CA GLY A 202 2.10 8.25 7.04
C GLY A 202 1.25 9.48 6.72
N PRO A 203 1.30 10.53 7.55
CA PRO A 203 0.59 11.77 7.28
C PRO A 203 1.23 12.51 6.10
N VAL A 204 0.41 12.92 5.14
CA VAL A 204 0.84 13.62 3.92
C VAL A 204 -0.03 14.84 3.62
N ARG A 205 0.53 15.75 2.84
CA ARG A 205 -0.21 16.75 2.07
C ARG A 205 -0.22 16.34 0.60
N VAL A 206 -1.40 16.31 -0.01
CA VAL A 206 -1.64 16.02 -1.44
C VAL A 206 -2.08 17.30 -2.13
N GLU A 207 -1.33 17.71 -3.15
CA GLU A 207 -1.57 18.93 -3.94
C GLU A 207 -1.63 18.57 -5.42
N ALA A 208 -2.74 18.84 -6.10
CA ALA A 208 -2.81 18.65 -7.54
C ALA A 208 -1.94 19.66 -8.27
N ILE A 209 -1.26 19.21 -9.32
CA ILE A 209 -0.37 20.03 -10.14
C ILE A 209 -1.11 20.40 -11.43
N ASP A 210 -1.16 21.70 -11.73
CA ASP A 210 -1.49 22.19 -13.06
C ASP A 210 -0.28 21.95 -13.99
N PRO A 211 -0.39 21.05 -14.99
CA PRO A 211 0.74 20.74 -15.87
C PRO A 211 1.21 21.94 -16.69
N ALA A 212 0.32 22.88 -17.06
CA ALA A 212 0.69 24.06 -17.83
C ALA A 212 1.57 25.01 -17.02
N GLN A 213 1.21 25.23 -15.75
CA GLN A 213 2.02 26.05 -14.82
C GLN A 213 3.36 25.38 -14.54
N TRP A 214 3.36 24.08 -14.24
CA TRP A 214 4.58 23.33 -13.96
C TRP A 214 5.58 23.35 -15.14
N LEU A 215 5.10 23.18 -16.37
CA LEU A 215 5.94 23.26 -17.58
C LEU A 215 6.50 24.67 -17.79
N ALA A 216 5.71 25.72 -17.54
CA ALA A 216 6.15 27.11 -17.66
C ALA A 216 7.24 27.47 -16.63
N GLU A 217 7.15 26.95 -15.41
CA GLU A 217 8.16 27.11 -14.36
C GLU A 217 9.47 26.39 -14.69
N ARG A 218 9.38 25.16 -15.21
CA ARG A 218 10.55 24.41 -15.71
C ARG A 218 11.25 25.13 -16.88
N GLY A 219 10.49 25.70 -17.81
CA GLY A 219 11.03 26.45 -18.95
C GLY A 219 11.79 27.72 -18.54
N LYS A 220 11.33 28.41 -17.48
CA LYS A 220 12.00 29.60 -16.93
C LYS A 220 13.29 29.25 -16.18
N SER A 221 13.32 28.11 -15.48
CA SER A 221 14.49 27.64 -14.72
C SER A 221 15.55 26.97 -15.60
N GLY A 222 15.17 26.41 -16.75
CA GLY A 222 16.11 25.87 -17.76
C GLY A 222 16.96 26.93 -18.50
N GLY A 223 16.56 28.20 -18.44
CA GLY A 223 17.31 29.34 -19.02
C GLY A 223 18.34 29.99 -18.09
N SER A 224 18.46 29.52 -16.83
CA SER A 224 19.35 30.11 -15.82
C SER A 224 20.21 29.03 -15.14
N ARG A 225 20.88 28.19 -15.94
CA ARG A 225 21.95 27.32 -15.43
C ARG A 225 23.17 27.28 -16.35
N ALA A 226 23.62 28.47 -16.73
CA ALA A 226 24.94 28.70 -17.29
C ALA A 226 25.44 30.09 -16.86
N THR A 227 26.17 30.17 -15.75
CA THR A 227 27.34 31.04 -15.48
C THR A 227 27.58 31.15 -13.97
N GLY A 228 28.85 31.03 -13.57
CA GLY A 228 29.37 31.76 -12.41
C GLY A 228 29.46 31.00 -11.10
N ALA A 229 30.43 30.09 -11.00
CA ALA A 229 31.15 29.95 -9.75
C ALA A 229 31.81 31.29 -9.43
N THR A 230 31.37 31.98 -8.38
CA THR A 230 32.18 33.00 -7.70
C THR A 230 31.81 33.02 -6.24
N THR A 231 32.71 32.46 -5.44
CA THR A 231 32.82 32.61 -4.00
C THR A 231 32.84 34.10 -3.61
N PRO A 232 32.34 34.45 -2.42
CA PRO A 232 33.14 35.32 -1.58
C PRO A 232 33.46 34.62 -0.25
N ALA A 233 34.76 34.56 0.01
CA ALA A 233 35.35 34.38 1.33
C ALA A 233 35.11 35.61 2.23
N VAL A 234 35.70 35.59 3.44
CA VAL A 234 35.70 36.60 4.54
C VAL A 234 34.65 36.27 5.61
N ALA A 235 34.94 36.08 6.91
CA ALA A 235 36.16 36.18 7.70
C ALA A 235 36.04 35.32 8.98
N GLN A 236 37.20 34.83 9.43
CA GLN A 236 37.44 34.27 10.74
C GLN A 236 37.38 35.36 11.82
N SER A 237 36.91 35.01 13.02
CA SER A 237 37.33 35.68 14.25
C SER A 237 37.25 34.72 15.43
N SER A 238 38.46 34.38 15.88
CA SER A 238 38.84 33.69 17.11
C SER A 238 38.46 34.48 18.36
N ILE A 239 37.94 33.79 19.38
CA ILE A 239 38.01 34.26 20.78
C ILE A 239 38.84 33.27 21.60
N SER A 240 39.88 33.80 22.23
CA SER A 240 40.75 33.09 23.17
C SER A 240 40.37 33.45 24.61
N SER A 241 40.29 32.39 25.43
CA SER A 241 40.71 32.28 26.83
C SER A 241 40.25 33.32 27.87
N THR A 242 39.54 32.82 28.89
CA THR A 242 39.99 33.00 30.28
C THR A 242 39.50 31.82 31.15
N ALA A 243 40.45 31.15 31.81
CA ALA A 243 40.20 30.20 32.90
C ALA A 243 39.97 30.98 34.22
N PRO A 244 39.56 30.31 35.32
CA PRO A 244 40.59 29.70 36.15
C PRO A 244 40.27 28.31 36.71
N SER A 245 41.38 27.70 37.10
CA SER A 245 41.64 26.41 37.73
C SER A 245 40.91 26.17 39.07
N THR A 246 40.46 24.93 39.30
CA THR A 246 40.69 24.24 40.58
C THR A 246 40.81 22.73 40.34
N ALA A 247 41.82 22.13 40.96
CA ALA A 247 42.37 20.80 40.69
C ALA A 247 41.81 19.71 41.66
N PRO A 248 42.42 18.50 41.82
CA PRO A 248 41.77 17.23 41.45
C PRO A 248 41.64 16.24 42.65
N ARG A 249 40.87 15.16 42.49
CA ARG A 249 41.10 13.91 43.24
C ARG A 249 40.89 12.67 42.40
N GLN A 250 41.98 11.91 42.30
CA GLN A 250 42.07 10.57 41.76
C GLN A 250 41.50 9.54 42.75
N GLY A 251 40.96 8.46 42.21
CA GLY A 251 40.59 7.25 42.93
C GLY A 251 40.43 6.11 41.93
N ALA A 252 41.54 5.44 41.63
CA ALA A 252 41.64 4.28 40.77
C ALA A 252 40.83 3.09 41.32
N SER A 253 40.30 2.25 40.42
CA SER A 253 40.30 0.77 40.54
C SER A 253 39.68 0.16 39.27
N ALA A 254 40.53 -0.46 38.43
CA ALA A 254 40.10 -1.51 37.51
C ALA A 254 39.84 -2.81 38.31
N PRO A 255 39.18 -3.83 37.75
CA PRO A 255 39.94 -4.74 36.89
C PRO A 255 39.25 -5.11 35.58
N ALA A 256 40.10 -5.37 34.61
CA ALA A 256 39.81 -6.03 33.36
C ALA A 256 39.39 -7.49 33.57
N SER A 257 38.33 -7.89 32.88
CA SER A 257 37.94 -9.23 32.40
C SER A 257 36.53 -9.02 31.78
N GLN A 258 36.23 -9.17 30.50
CA GLN A 258 36.77 -10.02 29.45
C GLN A 258 36.63 -9.31 28.10
N THR A 259 37.68 -9.40 27.30
CA THR A 259 37.67 -9.14 25.86
C THR A 259 36.99 -10.30 25.13
N ILE A 260 36.45 -10.00 23.94
CA ILE A 260 35.90 -10.87 22.89
C ILE A 260 34.36 -11.01 22.93
N ALA A 261 33.65 -9.99 22.46
CA ALA A 261 32.61 -10.07 21.42
C ALA A 261 31.96 -8.69 21.19
N GLU A 262 32.78 -7.68 20.91
CA GLU A 262 32.26 -6.36 20.53
C GLU A 262 32.87 -6.01 19.17
N ARG A 263 32.25 -6.54 18.11
CA ARG A 263 32.32 -6.05 16.71
C ARG A 263 31.40 -6.85 15.77
N GLU A 264 30.12 -6.96 16.12
CA GLU A 264 29.05 -7.05 15.12
C GLU A 264 27.87 -6.22 15.64
N ALA A 265 27.94 -4.91 15.38
CA ALA A 265 26.81 -4.00 15.59
C ALA A 265 25.77 -4.21 14.49
N GLY A 266 25.15 -5.38 14.49
CA GLY A 266 23.88 -5.68 13.85
C GLY A 266 22.89 -6.03 14.95
N GLY A 267 22.24 -5.01 15.52
CA GLY A 267 21.35 -5.17 16.67
C GLY A 267 20.32 -6.27 16.43
N ALA A 268 20.11 -7.12 17.43
CA ALA A 268 19.11 -8.18 17.38
C ALA A 268 17.74 -7.60 17.04
N VAL A 269 17.09 -8.16 16.01
CA VAL A 269 15.76 -7.75 15.55
C VAL A 269 14.69 -8.72 16.02
N TYR A 270 13.46 -8.25 16.07
CA TYR A 270 12.27 -9.06 16.35
C TYR A 270 11.39 -9.12 15.12
N LEU A 271 10.89 -10.30 14.80
CA LEU A 271 10.02 -10.56 13.66
C LEU A 271 8.56 -10.57 14.15
N GLN A 272 7.80 -9.51 13.92
CA GLN A 272 6.38 -9.46 14.22
C GLN A 272 5.58 -10.23 13.16
N ILE A 273 4.85 -11.24 13.60
CA ILE A 273 4.11 -12.17 12.74
C ILE A 273 2.60 -11.89 12.71
N ALA A 274 2.07 -11.23 13.74
CA ALA A 274 0.65 -10.94 13.88
C ALA A 274 0.42 -9.78 14.84
N ALA A 275 -0.65 -9.02 14.59
CA ALA A 275 -1.24 -8.08 15.53
C ALA A 275 -2.72 -8.45 15.69
N LEU A 276 -3.12 -8.91 16.87
CA LEU A 276 -4.46 -9.43 17.15
C LEU A 276 -5.20 -8.53 18.13
N GLY A 277 -6.52 -8.42 17.99
CA GLY A 277 -7.40 -7.69 18.93
C GLY A 277 -7.86 -8.51 20.15
N SER A 278 -7.27 -9.70 20.38
CA SER A 278 -7.60 -10.57 21.52
C SER A 278 -6.32 -11.07 22.18
N ALA A 279 -6.24 -10.89 23.50
CA ALA A 279 -5.14 -11.38 24.32
C ALA A 279 -5.07 -12.92 24.28
N GLU A 280 -6.20 -13.61 24.41
CA GLU A 280 -6.22 -15.07 24.41
C GLU A 280 -5.77 -15.64 23.05
N GLY A 281 -6.14 -14.98 21.95
CA GLY A 281 -5.70 -15.35 20.61
C GLY A 281 -4.18 -15.19 20.42
N ALA A 282 -3.60 -14.11 20.94
CA ALA A 282 -2.16 -13.88 20.88
C ALA A 282 -1.37 -14.88 21.72
N GLU A 283 -1.84 -15.23 22.92
CA GLU A 283 -1.20 -16.25 23.76
C GLU A 283 -1.31 -17.66 23.18
N GLN A 284 -2.45 -18.01 22.57
CA GLN A 284 -2.60 -19.31 21.88
C GLN A 284 -1.63 -19.40 20.71
N LEU A 285 -1.46 -18.31 19.95
CA LEU A 285 -0.53 -18.23 18.84
C LEU A 285 0.92 -18.36 19.31
N GLN A 286 1.28 -17.69 20.40
CA GLN A 286 2.59 -17.82 21.03
C GLN A 286 2.89 -19.26 21.42
N ARG A 287 1.97 -19.93 22.15
CA ARG A 287 2.17 -21.32 22.61
C ARG A 287 2.36 -22.29 21.46
N ARG A 288 1.61 -22.13 20.38
CA ARG A 288 1.75 -22.95 19.18
C ARG A 288 3.14 -22.76 18.55
N LEU A 289 3.57 -21.52 18.38
CA LEU A 289 4.82 -21.20 17.70
C LEU A 289 6.07 -21.48 18.52
N GLN A 290 5.97 -21.39 19.85
CA GLN A 290 7.07 -21.73 20.76
C GLN A 290 7.40 -23.24 20.74
N GLY A 291 6.48 -24.09 20.27
CA GLY A 291 6.72 -25.51 20.06
C GLY A 291 7.27 -25.87 18.66
N GLU A 292 7.13 -24.97 17.68
CA GLU A 292 7.48 -25.21 16.27
C GLU A 292 8.75 -24.48 15.84
N LEU A 293 9.13 -23.38 16.52
CA LEU A 293 10.27 -22.55 16.16
C LEU A 293 11.42 -22.69 17.17
N ALA A 294 12.66 -22.61 16.68
CA ALA A 294 13.85 -22.57 17.52
C ALA A 294 14.05 -21.20 18.22
N HIS A 295 13.35 -20.17 17.76
CA HIS A 295 13.45 -18.79 18.24
C HIS A 295 12.40 -18.47 19.32
N SER A 296 12.75 -17.62 20.29
CA SER A 296 11.82 -17.23 21.36
C SER A 296 10.65 -16.40 20.80
N VAL A 297 9.44 -16.66 21.28
CA VAL A 297 8.23 -15.92 20.88
C VAL A 297 7.72 -15.12 22.06
N ARG A 298 7.52 -13.81 21.88
CA ARG A 298 6.97 -12.90 22.87
C ARG A 298 5.70 -12.23 22.38
N VAL A 299 4.80 -11.93 23.30
CA VAL A 299 3.60 -11.12 23.05
C VAL A 299 3.79 -9.76 23.69
N MET A 300 3.68 -8.70 22.90
CA MET A 300 3.61 -7.32 23.39
C MET A 300 2.16 -6.86 23.30
N SER A 301 1.61 -6.35 24.40
CA SER A 301 0.24 -5.83 24.45
C SER A 301 0.30 -4.32 24.61
N ASP A 302 -0.31 -3.57 23.69
CA ASP A 302 -0.47 -2.12 23.75
C ASP A 302 -1.94 -1.77 23.47
N ALA A 303 -2.61 -1.21 24.49
CA ALA A 303 -4.04 -0.94 24.51
C ALA A 303 -4.88 -2.16 24.07
N ASP A 304 -5.52 -2.10 22.90
CA ASP A 304 -6.39 -3.14 22.34
C ASP A 304 -5.68 -4.05 21.32
N VAL A 305 -4.35 -3.93 21.17
CA VAL A 305 -3.57 -4.65 20.16
C VAL A 305 -2.49 -5.51 20.81
N HIS A 306 -2.54 -6.80 20.52
CA HIS A 306 -1.59 -7.82 20.97
C HIS A 306 -0.70 -8.26 19.81
N ARG A 307 0.56 -7.85 19.85
CA ARG A 307 1.57 -8.11 18.81
C ARG A 307 2.39 -9.33 19.18
N VAL A 308 2.38 -10.34 18.32
CA VAL A 308 3.20 -11.54 18.49
C VAL A 308 4.50 -11.36 17.70
N GLN A 309 5.63 -11.52 18.38
CA GLN A 309 6.96 -11.25 17.87
C GLN A 309 7.90 -12.43 18.12
N VAL A 310 8.74 -12.76 17.14
CA VAL A 310 9.70 -13.86 17.18
C VAL A 310 11.10 -13.29 17.18
N GLY A 311 11.90 -13.61 18.19
CA GLY A 311 13.26 -13.13 18.34
C GLY A 311 13.73 -13.19 19.79
N PRO A 312 14.98 -12.77 20.07
CA PRO A 312 15.87 -12.04 19.17
C PRO A 312 16.39 -12.88 17.98
N VAL A 313 16.41 -12.29 16.78
CA VAL A 313 17.01 -12.85 15.56
C VAL A 313 18.16 -11.94 15.12
N MET A 314 19.31 -12.51 14.77
CA MET A 314 20.43 -11.74 14.22
C MET A 314 20.11 -11.33 12.77
N PRO A 315 20.56 -10.16 12.26
CA PRO A 315 20.29 -9.75 10.88
C PRO A 315 20.74 -10.77 9.83
N THR A 316 21.80 -11.53 10.12
CA THR A 316 22.29 -12.63 9.26
C THR A 316 21.38 -13.86 9.24
N GLN A 317 20.51 -14.01 10.24
CA GLN A 317 19.56 -15.12 10.40
C GLN A 317 18.13 -14.72 10.05
N GLU A 318 17.88 -13.44 9.72
CA GLU A 318 16.55 -12.91 9.43
C GLU A 318 15.88 -13.67 8.28
N THR A 319 16.61 -13.89 7.18
CA THR A 319 16.10 -14.61 6.00
C THR A 319 15.67 -16.04 6.34
N GLN A 320 16.48 -16.75 7.14
CA GLN A 320 16.17 -18.11 7.56
C GLN A 320 14.95 -18.16 8.49
N ALA A 321 14.90 -17.27 9.49
CA ALA A 321 13.78 -17.20 10.42
C ALA A 321 12.47 -16.83 9.73
N ARG A 322 12.50 -15.98 8.70
CA ARG A 322 11.32 -15.64 7.89
C ARG A 322 10.85 -16.82 7.05
N GLU A 323 11.77 -17.62 6.52
CA GLU A 323 11.42 -18.82 5.76
C GLU A 323 10.80 -19.91 6.65
N GLU A 324 11.33 -20.11 7.85
CA GLU A 324 10.75 -21.00 8.87
C GLU A 324 9.32 -20.56 9.25
N LEU A 325 9.12 -19.26 9.44
CA LEU A 325 7.80 -18.67 9.71
C LEU A 325 6.82 -18.83 8.55
N ARG A 326 7.30 -18.72 7.31
CA ARG A 326 6.51 -18.97 6.10
C ARG A 326 6.04 -20.43 6.05
N HIS A 327 6.92 -21.38 6.34
CA HIS A 327 6.56 -22.80 6.43
C HIS A 327 5.57 -23.10 7.57
N ALA A 328 5.64 -22.35 8.68
CA ALA A 328 4.69 -22.44 9.79
C ALA A 328 3.31 -21.78 9.50
N GLY A 329 3.12 -21.20 8.30
CA GLY A 329 1.87 -20.59 7.88
C GLY A 329 1.76 -19.09 8.19
N PHE A 330 2.88 -18.42 8.48
CA PHE A 330 2.97 -16.98 8.75
C PHE A 330 3.78 -16.28 7.65
N PRO A 331 3.21 -16.06 6.46
CA PRO A 331 3.93 -15.47 5.32
C PRO A 331 4.16 -13.96 5.45
N GLN A 332 3.43 -13.28 6.34
CA GLN A 332 3.51 -11.83 6.54
C GLN A 332 4.27 -11.54 7.85
N VAL A 333 5.58 -11.29 7.73
CA VAL A 333 6.49 -11.05 8.86
C VAL A 333 7.11 -9.66 8.73
N PHE A 334 7.00 -8.85 9.78
CA PHE A 334 7.54 -7.49 9.85
C PHE A 334 8.75 -7.44 10.77
N VAL A 335 9.82 -6.79 10.37
CA VAL A 335 11.01 -6.61 11.23
C VAL A 335 10.78 -5.41 12.15
N VAL A 336 11.01 -5.61 13.44
CA VAL A 336 10.85 -4.62 14.51
C VAL A 336 12.18 -4.55 15.28
N LYS A 337 12.67 -3.34 15.54
CA LYS A 337 13.88 -3.09 16.33
C LYS A 337 13.51 -2.64 17.74
#